data_AF-A0A7C5HZV7-F1
#
_entry.id   AF-A0A7C5HZV7-F1
#
_cell.length_a   1.000
_cell.length_b   1.000
_cell.length_c   1.000
_cell.angle_alpha   90.00
_cell.angle_beta   90.00
_cell.angle_gamma   90.00
#
_symmetry.space_group_name_H-M   'P 1'
#
loop_
_entity.id
_entity.type
_entity.pdbx_description
1 polymer ?
#
loop_
_entity_poly.entity_id
_entity_poly.type
_entity_poly.pdbx_seq_one_letter_code
_entity_poly.pdbx_strand_id
1 'polypeptide(L)'
;MDEIELQPTLEHCIETTARKRYEEIATALLNGRILSAKAVEELELLHTFLTTADFPALRAASERELLQGKKVVFRLQLEEADVKCRMETF
;
A
#
# COMPACT_ATOMS: atom_id res chain seq x y z
N MET A 1 -0.22 16.51 0.77
CA MET A 1 0.63 15.34 0.54
C MET A 1 0.00 14.22 1.33
N ASP A 2 -0.70 13.34 0.64
CA ASP A 2 -1.40 12.23 1.26
C ASP A 2 -0.47 11.03 1.43
N GLU A 3 -0.52 10.42 2.61
CA GLU A 3 0.25 9.24 2.99
C GLU A 3 -0.72 8.08 3.20
N ILE A 4 -0.39 6.92 2.64
CA ILE A 4 -1.16 5.69 2.83
C ILE A 4 -0.36 4.73 3.68
N GLU A 5 -1.01 4.13 4.68
CA GLU A 5 -0.43 3.09 5.51
C GLU A 5 -0.98 1.72 5.09
N LEU A 6 -0.09 0.79 4.77
CA LEU A 6 -0.41 -0.60 4.45
C LEU A 6 0.25 -1.52 5.46
N GLN A 7 -0.53 -2.43 6.04
CA GLN A 7 -0.06 -3.37 7.04
C GLN A 7 -0.12 -4.80 6.48
N PRO A 8 1.01 -5.37 6.04
CA PRO A 8 1.05 -6.77 5.67
C PRO A 8 1.05 -7.67 6.90
N THR A 9 0.63 -8.91 6.68
CA THR A 9 0.67 -9.99 7.66
C THR A 9 1.37 -11.20 7.05
N LEU A 10 1.64 -12.23 7.86
CA LEU A 10 2.19 -13.49 7.35
C LEU A 10 1.25 -14.17 6.32
N GLU A 11 -0.05 -13.89 6.39
CA GLU A 11 -1.05 -14.41 5.45
C GLU A 11 -1.23 -13.52 4.21
N HIS A 12 -1.08 -12.20 4.37
CA HIS A 12 -1.28 -11.22 3.31
C HIS A 12 -0.03 -10.36 3.15
N CYS A 13 0.77 -10.68 2.12
CA CYS A 13 1.93 -9.87 1.77
C CYS A 13 1.50 -8.46 1.32
N ILE A 14 2.48 -7.54 1.28
CA ILE A 14 2.25 -6.14 0.93
C ILE A 14 1.56 -5.95 -0.43
N GLU A 15 1.87 -6.79 -1.42
CA GLU A 15 1.19 -6.79 -2.72
C GLU A 15 -0.30 -7.07 -2.58
N THR A 16 -0.66 -8.13 -1.83
CA THR A 16 -2.06 -8.50 -1.63
C THR A 16 -2.81 -7.45 -0.83
N THR A 17 -2.17 -6.88 0.19
CA THR A 17 -2.74 -5.79 1.00
C THR A 17 -2.99 -4.54 0.15
N ALA A 18 -2.02 -4.13 -0.68
CA ALA A 18 -2.16 -2.99 -1.59
C ALA A 18 -3.27 -3.22 -2.62
N ARG A 19 -3.34 -4.42 -3.21
CA ARG A 19 -4.34 -4.75 -4.22
C ARG A 19 -5.76 -4.74 -3.65
N LYS A 20 -5.97 -5.34 -2.47
CA LYS A 20 -7.26 -5.29 -1.78
C LYS A 20 -7.70 -3.84 -1.54
N ARG A 21 -6.79 -3.00 -1.03
CA ARG A 21 -7.09 -1.60 -0.76
C ARG A 21 -7.47 -0.84 -2.03
N TYR A 22 -6.73 -1.07 -3.12
CA TYR A 22 -7.05 -0.49 -4.43
C TYR A 22 -8.44 -0.91 -4.92
N GLU A 23 -8.76 -2.20 -4.85
CA GLU A 23 -10.05 -2.75 -5.27
C GLU A 23 -11.21 -2.16 -4.45
N GLU A 24 -11.03 -2.00 -3.13
CA GLU A 24 -12.02 -1.39 -2.24
C GLU A 24 -12.33 0.06 -2.64
N ILE A 25 -11.29 0.87 -2.86
CA ILE A 25 -11.45 2.29 -3.24
C ILE A 25 -12.04 2.41 -4.64
N ALA A 26 -11.53 1.65 -5.61
CA ALA A 26 -12.04 1.64 -6.97
C ALA A 26 -13.53 1.29 -6.98
N THR A 27 -13.92 0.24 -6.27
CA THR A 27 -15.31 -0.20 -6.16
C THR A 27 -16.17 0.86 -5.48
N ALA A 28 -15.67 1.53 -4.43
CA ALA A 28 -16.40 2.58 -3.74
C ALA A 28 -16.61 3.83 -4.61
N LEU A 29 -15.60 4.23 -5.39
CA LEU A 29 -15.68 5.33 -6.38
C LEU A 29 -16.69 5.01 -7.48
N LEU A 30 -16.59 3.82 -8.09
CA LEU A 30 -17.49 3.39 -9.17
C LEU A 30 -18.95 3.29 -8.73
N ASN A 31 -19.20 2.86 -7.49
CA ASN A 31 -20.54 2.79 -6.93
C ASN A 31 -21.05 4.12 -6.36
N GLY A 32 -20.28 5.21 -6.49
CA GLY A 32 -20.63 6.53 -5.94
C GLY A 32 -20.72 6.58 -4.41
N ARG A 33 -20.17 5.57 -3.70
CA ARG A 33 -20.13 5.52 -2.23
C ARG A 33 -19.10 6.49 -1.66
N ILE A 34 -18.08 6.81 -2.45
CA ILE A 34 -17.06 7.82 -2.15
C ILE A 34 -16.90 8.69 -3.40
N LEU A 35 -16.88 10.00 -3.21
CA LEU A 35 -16.64 10.98 -4.27
C LEU A 35 -15.74 12.09 -3.71
N SER A 36 -14.47 11.74 -3.49
CA SER A 36 -13.48 12.65 -2.93
C SER A 36 -12.23 12.63 -3.79
N ALA A 37 -11.68 13.83 -4.06
CA ALA A 37 -10.39 13.97 -4.73
C ALA A 37 -9.31 13.14 -4.01
N LYS A 38 -9.37 13.10 -2.67
CA LYS A 38 -8.49 12.28 -1.83
C LYS A 38 -8.53 10.79 -2.17
N ALA A 39 -9.71 10.26 -2.47
CA ALA A 39 -9.86 8.85 -2.82
C ALA A 39 -9.30 8.54 -4.22
N VAL A 40 -9.38 9.50 -5.15
CA VAL A 40 -8.74 9.41 -6.46
C VAL A 40 -7.22 9.46 -6.33
N GLU A 41 -6.68 10.36 -5.49
CA GLU A 41 -5.25 10.44 -5.18
C GLU A 41 -4.74 9.16 -4.51
N GLU A 42 -5.49 8.60 -3.55
CA GLU A 42 -5.16 7.32 -2.90
C GLU A 42 -5.11 6.17 -3.92
N LEU A 43 -6.05 6.16 -4.87
CA LEU A 43 -6.13 5.18 -5.95
C LEU A 43 -4.92 5.26 -6.90
N GLU A 44 -4.57 6.46 -7.35
CA GLU A 44 -3.42 6.72 -8.24
C GLU A 44 -2.09 6.29 -7.59
N LEU A 45 -1.95 6.57 -6.30
CA LEU A 45 -0.77 6.20 -5.52
C LEU A 45 -0.65 4.68 -5.39
N LEU A 46 -1.76 3.99 -5.08
CA LEU A 46 -1.80 2.53 -5.02
C LEU A 46 -1.54 1.88 -6.39
N HIS A 47 -2.09 2.47 -7.47
CA HIS A 47 -1.84 1.99 -8.83
C HIS A 47 -0.36 2.08 -9.21
N THR A 48 0.26 3.23 -8.93
CA THR A 48 1.69 3.44 -9.20
C THR A 48 2.52 2.46 -8.37
N PHE A 49 2.22 2.31 -7.08
CA PHE A 49 2.89 1.32 -6.23
C PHE A 49 2.77 -0.11 -6.77
N LEU A 50 1.56 -0.52 -7.20
CA LEU A 50 1.30 -1.84 -7.77
C LEU A 50 2.02 -2.12 -9.09
N THR A 51 2.42 -1.07 -9.80
CA THR A 51 3.07 -1.18 -11.12
C THR A 51 4.57 -0.98 -11.07
N THR A 52 5.11 -0.27 -10.08
CA THR A 52 6.54 0.08 -10.00
C THR A 52 7.29 -0.59 -8.85
N ALA A 53 6.60 -1.10 -7.82
CA ALA A 53 7.27 -1.62 -6.64
C ALA A 53 7.94 -3.00 -6.87
N ASP A 54 9.09 -3.19 -6.22
CA ASP A 54 9.78 -4.48 -6.16
C ASP A 54 9.18 -5.35 -5.04
N PHE A 55 8.07 -6.03 -5.35
CA PHE A 55 7.39 -6.91 -4.39
C PHE A 55 8.25 -8.07 -3.85
N PRO A 56 9.09 -8.74 -4.66
CA PRO A 56 10.01 -9.74 -4.13
C PRO A 56 10.90 -9.21 -3.01
N ALA A 57 11.52 -8.03 -3.19
CA ALA A 57 12.37 -7.41 -2.18
C ALA A 57 11.56 -6.99 -0.93
N LEU A 58 10.41 -6.35 -1.11
CA LEU A 58 9.57 -5.89 0.00
C LEU A 58 9.00 -7.07 0.82
N ARG A 59 8.63 -8.16 0.15
CA ARG A 59 8.16 -9.39 0.80
C ARG A 59 9.27 -10.01 1.64
N ALA A 60 10.46 -10.19 1.09
CA ALA A 60 11.58 -10.78 1.82
C ALA A 60 11.95 -9.96 3.08
N ALA A 61 11.94 -8.62 2.97
CA ALA A 61 12.21 -7.72 4.09
C ALA A 61 11.11 -7.79 5.17
N SER A 62 9.85 -7.73 4.78
CA SER A 62 8.71 -7.76 5.72
C SER A 62 8.52 -9.11 6.40
N GLU A 63 8.64 -10.22 5.66
CA GLU A 63 8.45 -11.58 6.19
C GLU A 63 9.47 -11.89 7.29
N ARG A 64 10.73 -11.44 7.12
CA ARG A 64 11.78 -11.58 8.13
C ARG A 64 11.43 -10.90 9.45
N GLU A 65 10.81 -9.72 9.40
CA GLU A 65 10.45 -8.95 10.60
C GLU A 65 9.16 -9.49 11.23
N LEU A 66 8.17 -9.87 10.41
CA LEU A 66 6.93 -10.51 10.87
C LEU A 66 7.20 -11.85 11.58
N LEU A 67 8.15 -12.65 11.09
CA LEU A 67 8.57 -13.90 11.73
C LEU A 67 9.24 -13.69 13.09
N GLN A 68 9.80 -12.50 13.35
CA GLN A 68 10.32 -12.12 14.67
C GLN A 68 9.21 -11.64 15.63
N GLY A 69 7.95 -11.68 15.20
CA GLY A 69 6.80 -11.21 15.98
C GLY A 69 6.63 -9.69 15.97
N LYS A 70 7.37 -8.96 15.12
CA LYS A 70 7.26 -7.51 14.97
C LYS A 70 6.08 -7.14 14.07
N LYS A 71 5.53 -5.95 14.27
CA LYS A 71 4.52 -5.39 13.37
C LYS A 71 5.21 -4.60 12.26
N VAL A 72 4.84 -4.86 11.01
CA VAL A 72 5.39 -4.13 9.85
C VAL A 72 4.33 -3.19 9.28
N VAL A 73 4.72 -1.95 8.97
CA VAL A 73 3.88 -0.94 8.32
C VAL A 73 4.63 -0.37 7.14
N PHE A 74 3.99 -0.32 5.98
CA PHE A 74 4.49 0.35 4.80
C PHE A 74 3.78 1.68 4.63
N ARG A 75 4.55 2.77 4.60
CA ARG A 75 4.06 4.10 4.28
C ARG A 75 4.36 4.42 2.85
N LEU A 76 3.33 4.76 2.10
CA LEU A 76 3.43 5.17 0.72
C LEU A 76 3.18 6.67 0.61
N GLN A 77 4.06 7.37 -0.07
CA GLN A 77 3.97 8.81 -0.33
C GLN A 77 4.26 9.08 -1.81
N LEU A 78 3.53 10.03 -2.40
CA LEU A 78 3.81 10.53 -3.74
C LEU A 78 4.91 11.60 -3.65
N GLU A 79 6.05 11.39 -4.31
CA GLU A 79 7.16 12.36 -4.39
C GLU A 79 7.48 12.61 -5.87
N GLU A 80 7.16 13.81 -6.37
CA GLU A 80 7.57 14.29 -7.71
C GLU A 80 7.34 13.28 -8.87
N ALA A 81 6.21 12.56 -8.85
CA ALA A 81 5.78 11.52 -9.80
C ALA A 81 6.35 10.10 -9.59
N ASP A 82 7.05 9.86 -8.48
CA ASP A 82 7.41 8.51 -8.01
C ASP A 82 6.68 8.16 -6.71
N VAL A 83 6.52 6.87 -6.43
CA VAL A 83 5.97 6.40 -5.15
C VAL A 83 7.11 6.00 -4.23
N LYS A 84 7.30 6.80 -3.19
CA LYS A 84 8.22 6.50 -2.12
C LYS A 84 7.56 5.55 -1.14
N CYS A 85 8.12 4.35 -1.03
CA CYS A 85 7.70 3.34 -0.08
C CYS A 85 8.71 3.25 1.07
N ARG A 86 8.25 3.45 2.31
CA ARG A 86 9.06 3.26 3.52
C ARG A 86 8.47 2.16 4.38
N MET A 87 9.33 1.24 4.82
CA MET A 87 8.97 0.19 5.76
C MET A 87 9.36 0.62 7.18
N GLU A 88 8.41 0.55 8.10
CA GLU A 88 8.62 0.73 9.53
C GLU A 88 8.25 -0.55 10.28
N THR A 89 8.97 -0.82 11.37
CA THR A 89 8.77 -2.00 12.21
C THR A 89 8.56 -1.58 13.66
N PHE A 90 7.59 -2.18 14.34
CA PHE A 90 7.23 -1.91 15.74
C PHE A 90 7.29 -3.18 16.58
#